data_AF-A0A6N9ESN1-F1
#
_entry.id   AF-A0A6N9ESN1-F1
#
_cell.length_a   1.000
_cell.length_b   1.000
_cell.length_c   1.000
_cell.angle_alpha   90.00
_cell.angle_beta   90.00
_cell.angle_gamma   90.00
#
_symmetry.space_group_name_H-M   'P 1'
#
loop_
_entity.id
_entity.type
_entity.pdbx_description
1 polymer ?
#
loop_
_entity_poly.entity_id
_entity_poly.type
_entity_poly.pdbx_seq_one_letter_code
_entity_poly.pdbx_strand_id
1 'polypeptide(L)' 'MHHHEHDYIVVVVEGDRVTVEPLEAGSKSAPVTPGHSVFLRKGGTEVAVNSGAVRYRDVQIELLDS' A
#
# COMPACT_ATOMS: atom_id res chain seq x y z
N MET A 1 11.16 -3.46 3.16
CA MET A 1 11.15 -2.01 3.37
C MET A 1 11.46 -1.35 2.05
N HIS A 2 10.69 -0.35 1.65
CA HIS A 2 10.95 0.45 0.46
C HIS A 2 10.54 1.91 0.71
N HIS A 3 11.08 2.83 -0.09
CA HIS A 3 10.75 4.25 -0.08
C HIS A 3 10.04 4.61 -1.38
N HIS A 4 8.96 5.38 -1.30
CA HIS A 4 8.16 5.81 -2.45
C HIS A 4 8.66 7.16 -2.95
N GLU A 5 9.39 7.17 -4.07
CA GLU A 5 9.93 8.39 -4.69
C GLU A 5 8.89 9.18 -5.51
N HIS A 6 7.78 8.53 -5.87
CA HIS A 6 6.71 9.08 -6.72
C HIS A 6 5.34 9.03 -6.04
N ASP A 7 4.46 9.95 -6.42
CA ASP A 7 3.04 9.83 -6.08
C ASP A 7 2.50 8.57 -6.79
N TYR A 8 1.62 7.81 -6.16
CA TYR A 8 1.22 6.52 -6.71
C TYR A 8 -0.23 6.18 -6.38
N ILE A 9 -0.80 5.30 -7.20
CA ILE A 9 -2.10 4.69 -7.00
C ILE A 9 -1.90 3.21 -6.71
N VAL A 10 -2.53 2.71 -5.64
CA VAL A 10 -2.64 1.27 -5.37
C VAL A 10 -4.03 0.83 -5.76
N VAL A 11 -4.13 -0.25 -6.55
CA VAL A 11 -5.40 -0.93 -6.85
C VAL A 11 -5.34 -2.33 -6.24
N VAL A 12 -6.22 -2.62 -5.30
CA VAL A 12 -6.28 -3.94 -4.67
C VAL A 12 -6.95 -4.92 -5.63
N VAL A 13 -6.24 -5.99 -6.00
CA VAL A 13 -6.75 -7.05 -6.88
C VAL A 13 -7.27 -8.23 -6.07
N GLU A 14 -6.62 -8.54 -4.95
CA GLU A 14 -6.96 -9.63 -4.03
C GLU A 14 -6.52 -9.25 -2.61
N GLY A 15 -7.26 -9.66 -1.58
CA GLY A 15 -6.91 -9.37 -0.20
C GLY A 15 -8.10 -9.14 0.71
N ASP A 16 -7.88 -9.26 2.01
CA ASP A 16 -8.84 -8.95 3.08
C ASP A 16 -8.27 -7.99 4.13
N ARG A 17 -6.95 -8.00 4.39
CA ARG A 17 -6.31 -7.07 5.32
C ARG A 17 -4.83 -6.84 5.01
N VAL A 18 -4.39 -5.60 5.19
CA VAL A 18 -2.97 -5.20 5.13
C VAL A 18 -2.59 -4.43 6.38
N THR A 19 -1.37 -4.69 6.86
CA THR A 19 -0.71 -3.86 7.86
C THR A 19 0.43 -3.11 7.19
N VAL A 20 0.41 -1.79 7.33
CA VAL A 20 1.50 -0.90 6.90
C VAL A 20 2.27 -0.49 8.13
N GLU A 21 3.59 -0.62 8.07
CA GLU A 21 4.52 -0.19 9.11
C GLU A 21 5.38 0.96 8.58
N PRO A 22 4.91 2.22 8.70
CA PRO A 22 5.73 3.39 8.43
C PRO A 22 6.86 3.52 9.45
N LEU A 23 8.04 3.95 9.01
CA LEU A 23 9.19 4.15 9.90
C LEU A 23 8.95 5.20 10.99
N GLU A 24 8.16 6.23 10.68
CA GLU A 24 7.95 7.40 11.55
C GLU A 24 6.59 7.44 12.25
N ALA A 25 5.68 6.52 11.90
CA ALA A 25 4.34 6.47 12.45
C ALA A 25 4.00 5.00 12.65
N GLY A 26 3.80 4.57 13.90
CA GLY A 26 3.62 3.16 14.25
C GLY A 26 2.60 2.40 13.40
N SER A 27 2.69 1.07 13.44
CA SER A 27 1.93 0.14 12.60
C SER A 27 0.44 0.47 12.50
N LYS A 28 -0.08 0.48 11.27
CA LYS A 28 -1.49 0.69 10.95
C LYS A 28 -2.03 -0.51 10.19
N SER A 29 -3.08 -1.12 10.71
CA SER A 29 -3.75 -2.26 10.07
C SER A 29 -5.15 -1.87 9.63
N ALA A 30 -5.52 -2.21 8.39
CA ALA A 30 -6.82 -1.90 7.83
C ALA A 30 -7.34 -3.03 6.93
N PRO A 31 -8.67 -3.26 6.88
CA PRO A 31 -9.24 -4.14 5.88
C PRO A 31 -9.04 -3.55 4.48
N VAL A 32 -8.90 -4.43 3.48
CA VAL A 32 -8.85 -4.04 2.07
C VAL A 32 -10.01 -4.67 1.31
N THR A 33 -10.42 -4.04 0.21
CA THR A 33 -11.51 -4.53 -0.64
C THR A 33 -11.00 -4.64 -2.08
N PRO A 34 -11.08 -5.82 -2.73
CA PRO A 34 -10.76 -5.96 -4.14
C PRO A 34 -11.52 -4.96 -5.02
N GLY A 35 -10.83 -4.36 -5.97
CA GLY A 35 -11.34 -3.28 -6.83
C GLY A 35 -11.23 -1.88 -6.23
N HIS A 36 -10.93 -1.74 -4.93
CA HIS A 36 -10.70 -0.44 -4.33
C HIS A 36 -9.33 0.12 -4.74
N SER A 37 -9.30 1.42 -5.01
CA SER A 37 -8.07 2.15 -5.34
C SER A 37 -7.84 3.31 -4.38
N VAL A 38 -6.59 3.55 -4.00
CA VAL A 38 -6.20 4.68 -3.15
C VAL A 38 -5.05 5.44 -3.79
N PHE A 39 -5.12 6.77 -3.73
CA PHE A 39 -4.02 7.65 -4.12
C PHE A 39 -3.16 7.97 -2.89
N LEU A 40 -1.85 7.84 -3.04
CA LEU A 40 -0.86 8.01 -1.99
C LEU A 40 0.22 8.99 -2.46
N ARG A 41 0.70 9.81 -1.52
CA ARG A 41 1.75 10.81 -1.77
C ARG A 41 3.12 10.17 -1.62
N LYS A 42 4.10 10.65 -2.40
CA LYS A 42 5.51 10.31 -2.28
C LYS A 42 6.10 10.65 -0.91
N GLY A 43 7.26 10.06 -0.62
CA GLY A 43 8.07 10.33 0.56
C GLY A 43 7.88 9.34 1.72
N GLY A 44 6.92 8.41 1.62
CA GLY A 44 6.73 7.37 2.64
C GLY A 44 7.79 6.28 2.56
N THR A 45 8.40 5.91 3.70
CA THR A 45 9.16 4.67 3.86
C THR A 45 8.35 3.69 4.69
N GLU A 46 8.09 2.50 4.15
CA GLU A 46 7.22 1.53 4.80
C GLU A 46 7.59 0.06 4.54
N VAL A 47 6.98 -0.80 5.34
CA VAL A 47 6.80 -2.23 5.05
C VAL A 47 5.30 -2.50 4.98
N ALA A 48 4.83 -3.02 3.86
CA ALA A 48 3.48 -3.54 3.73
C ALA A 48 3.49 -5.06 3.97
N VAL A 49 2.65 -5.52 4.89
CA VAL A 49 2.53 -6.92 5.29
C VAL A 49 1.11 -7.39 5.01
N ASN A 50 0.97 -8.50 4.30
CA ASN A 50 -0.28 -9.23 4.26
C ASN A 50 -0.55 -9.81 5.66
N SER A 51 -1.43 -9.16 6.42
CA SER A 51 -1.83 -9.56 7.78
C SER A 51 -3.24 -10.18 7.81
N GLY A 52 -3.76 -10.50 6.63
CA GLY A 52 -5.04 -11.16 6.44
C GLY A 52 -4.95 -12.67 6.28
N ALA A 53 -6.09 -13.30 6.03
CA ALA A 53 -6.19 -14.76 5.87
C ALA A 53 -6.13 -15.21 4.41
N VAL A 54 -6.25 -14.29 3.44
CA VAL A 54 -6.17 -14.61 2.01
C VAL A 54 -4.89 -14.04 1.40
N ARG A 55 -4.55 -14.48 0.18
CA ARG A 55 -3.42 -13.90 -0.54
C ARG A 55 -3.72 -12.45 -0.88
N TYR A 56 -2.80 -11.56 -0.53
CA TYR A 56 -2.85 -10.16 -0.93
C TYR A 56 -2.17 -9.96 -2.28
N ARG A 57 -2.80 -9.20 -3.16
CA ARG A 57 -2.25 -8.77 -4.44
C ARG A 57 -2.77 -7.38 -4.78
N ASP A 58 -1.88 -6.48 -5.12
CA ASP A 58 -2.21 -5.19 -5.70
C ASP A 58 -1.49 -4.94 -7.03
N VAL A 59 -1.89 -3.85 -7.68
CA VAL A 59 -1.16 -3.21 -8.76
C VAL A 59 -0.84 -1.80 -8.31
N GLN A 60 0.43 -1.43 -8.38
CA GLN A 60 0.91 -0.10 -8.05
C GLN A 60 1.24 0.66 -9.33
N ILE A 61 0.72 1.88 -9.45
CA ILE A 61 0.90 2.77 -10.59
C ILE A 61 1.63 4.00 -10.07
N GLU A 62 2.93 4.08 -10.32
CA GLU A 62 3.75 5.24 -9.96
C GLU A 62 3.66 6.32 -11.03
N LEU A 63 3.43 7.55 -10.60
CA LEU A 63 3.27 8.72 -11.47
C LEU A 63 4.62 9.44 -11.57
N LEU A 64 5.25 9.30 -12.73
CA LEU A 64 6.48 10.04 -13.01
C LEU A 64 6.14 11.51 -13.25
N ASP A 65 7.00 12.39 -12.74
CA ASP A 65 6.94 13.81 -13.08
C ASP A 65 7.25 13.96 -14.59
N SER A 66 6.50 14.84 -15.26
CA SER A 66 6.66 15.19 -16.68
C SER A 66 7.78 16.20 -16.91
#